data_AF-A0A0X7K8N3-F1
#
_entry.id   AF-A0A0X7K8N3-F1
#
_cell.length_a   1.000
_cell.length_b   1.000
_cell.length_c   1.000
_cell.angle_alpha   90.00
_cell.angle_beta   90.00
_cell.angle_gamma   90.00
#
_symmetry.space_group_name_H-M   'P 1'
#
loop_
_entity.id
_entity.type
_entity.pdbx_description
1 polymer ?
#
loop_
_entity_poly.entity_id
_entity_poly.type
_entity_poly.pdbx_seq_one_letter_code
_entity_poly.pdbx_strand_id
1 'polypeptide(L)'
;MERTIKKDKTAGEQLKLICAECRIPQKHVVLTSMEDCIKESNFESEKSYQIVQCLNCEALCFRSEYDDSESHAYDMETGEDFHWTSVDIFPHRTAGRFKIKDSFLLPPIVRQAYDELVDAMNAGQTILAGLGIRVLLE
;
A
#
# COMPACT_ATOMS: atom_id res chain seq x y z
N MET A 1 -5.48 -20.76 -19.94
CA MET A 1 -5.02 -19.49 -19.38
C MET A 1 -5.16 -18.40 -20.42
N GLU A 2 -6.13 -17.52 -20.23
CA GLU A 2 -6.28 -16.29 -21.02
C GLU A 2 -5.82 -15.12 -20.14
N ARG A 3 -4.92 -14.29 -20.66
CA ARG A 3 -4.44 -13.08 -19.97
C ARG A 3 -4.77 -11.86 -20.81
N THR A 4 -5.38 -10.86 -20.21
CA THR A 4 -5.74 -9.60 -20.89
C THR A 4 -5.28 -8.42 -20.07
N ILE A 5 -4.65 -7.45 -20.73
CA ILE A 5 -4.24 -6.19 -20.11
C ILE A 5 -5.16 -5.10 -20.63
N LYS A 6 -5.88 -4.45 -19.71
CA LYS A 6 -6.73 -3.29 -19.99
C LYS A 6 -6.05 -2.04 -19.46
N LYS A 7 -6.32 -0.90 -20.10
CA LYS A 7 -5.77 0.39 -19.72
C LYS A 7 -6.90 1.28 -19.24
N ASP A 8 -6.63 2.00 -18.15
CA ASP A 8 -7.45 3.07 -17.60
C ASP A 8 -8.87 2.65 -17.18
N LYS A 9 -9.07 1.40 -16.71
CA LYS A 9 -10.38 0.98 -16.16
C LYS A 9 -10.77 1.81 -14.92
N THR A 10 -9.78 2.15 -14.08
CA THR A 10 -9.97 2.87 -12.81
C THR A 10 -9.48 4.33 -12.88
N ALA A 11 -9.13 4.82 -14.06
CA ALA A 11 -8.67 6.20 -14.23
C ALA A 11 -9.78 7.21 -13.87
N GLY A 12 -9.42 8.24 -13.10
CA GLY A 12 -10.33 9.27 -12.59
C GLY A 12 -11.02 8.91 -11.27
N GLU A 13 -10.89 7.68 -10.77
CA GLU A 13 -11.45 7.29 -9.48
C GLU A 13 -10.80 8.05 -8.32
N GLN A 14 -11.60 8.37 -7.30
CA GLN A 14 -11.13 9.02 -6.09
C GLN A 14 -10.98 8.02 -4.95
N LEU A 15 -9.78 8.00 -4.36
CA LEU A 15 -9.41 7.11 -3.27
C LEU A 15 -9.02 7.93 -2.04
N LYS A 16 -9.24 7.39 -0.84
CA LYS A 16 -8.76 8.01 0.40
C LYS A 16 -7.56 7.24 0.93
N LEU A 17 -6.38 7.82 0.78
CA LEU A 17 -5.10 7.20 1.13
C LEU A 17 -4.32 8.12 2.06
N ILE A 18 -3.42 7.58 2.86
CA ILE A 18 -2.46 8.40 3.62
C ILE A 18 -1.49 9.00 2.60
N CYS A 19 -1.29 10.31 2.61
CA CYS A 19 -0.33 10.97 1.74
C CYS A 19 1.08 10.93 2.37
N ALA A 20 2.11 10.64 1.57
CA ALA A 20 3.50 10.62 2.03
C ALA A 20 3.99 12.01 2.47
N GLU A 21 3.60 13.07 1.74
CA GLU A 21 3.99 14.45 2.03
C GLU A 21 3.12 15.09 3.12
N CYS A 22 1.78 14.94 3.03
CA CYS A 22 0.88 15.53 4.02
C CYS A 22 0.87 14.78 5.36
N ARG A 23 1.29 13.50 5.36
CA ARG A 23 1.33 12.60 6.53
C ARG A 23 -0.01 12.33 7.20
N ILE A 24 -1.10 12.66 6.52
CA ILE A 24 -2.48 12.47 6.97
C ILE A 24 -3.32 11.83 5.85
N PRO A 25 -4.45 11.18 6.18
CA PRO A 25 -5.40 10.70 5.18
C PRO A 25 -5.92 11.84 4.31
N GLN A 26 -5.70 11.72 3.00
CA GLN A 26 -6.11 12.70 1.99
C GLN A 26 -6.83 12.02 0.83
N LYS A 27 -7.60 12.81 0.08
CA LYS A 27 -8.17 12.35 -1.19
C LYS A 27 -7.08 12.31 -2.25
N HIS A 28 -7.07 11.24 -3.03
CA HIS A 28 -6.20 11.03 -4.16
C HIS A 28 -7.05 10.71 -5.39
N VAL A 29 -6.55 11.02 -6.59
CA VAL A 29 -7.17 10.65 -7.86
C VAL A 29 -6.26 9.67 -8.60
N VAL A 30 -6.83 8.65 -9.21
CA VAL A 30 -6.10 7.74 -10.11
C VAL A 30 -5.86 8.46 -11.44
N LEU A 31 -4.60 8.71 -11.79
CA LEU A 31 -4.24 9.37 -13.05
C LEU A 31 -4.27 8.42 -14.24
N THR A 32 -3.78 7.20 -14.03
CA THR A 32 -3.77 6.13 -15.03
C THR A 32 -3.73 4.80 -14.32
N SER A 33 -4.27 3.78 -14.99
CA SER A 33 -4.29 2.43 -14.46
C SER A 33 -4.05 1.37 -15.53
N MET A 34 -3.57 0.21 -15.11
CA MET A 34 -3.41 -0.98 -15.94
C MET A 34 -3.97 -2.17 -15.19
N GLU A 35 -4.94 -2.85 -15.78
CA GLU A 35 -5.60 -4.00 -15.19
C GLU A 35 -5.15 -5.27 -15.90
N ASP A 36 -4.47 -6.13 -15.16
CA ASP A 36 -4.03 -7.44 -15.61
C ASP A 36 -5.04 -8.48 -15.15
N CYS A 37 -5.89 -8.95 -16.07
CA CYS A 37 -6.91 -9.96 -15.80
C CYS A 37 -6.43 -11.32 -16.31
N ILE A 38 -6.50 -12.33 -15.45
CA ILE A 38 -6.22 -13.73 -15.77
C ILE A 38 -7.52 -14.51 -15.64
N LYS A 39 -7.85 -15.30 -16.66
CA LYS A 39 -8.99 -16.22 -16.66
C LYS A 39 -8.54 -17.64 -16.99
N GLU A 40 -8.91 -18.56 -16.11
CA GLU A 40 -8.78 -20.00 -16.23
C GLU A 40 -10.09 -20.67 -15.84
N SER A 41 -10.25 -21.95 -16.20
CA SER A 41 -11.52 -22.68 -16.12
C SER A 41 -12.26 -22.55 -14.78
N ASN A 42 -11.51 -22.45 -13.68
CA ASN A 42 -12.04 -22.34 -12.31
C ASN A 42 -11.35 -21.22 -11.51
N PHE A 43 -10.68 -20.28 -12.18
CA PHE A 43 -9.93 -19.24 -11.48
C PHE A 43 -9.95 -17.95 -12.29
N GLU A 44 -10.37 -16.87 -11.66
CA GLU A 44 -10.27 -15.52 -12.22
C GLU A 44 -9.51 -14.66 -11.23
N SER A 45 -8.58 -13.85 -11.73
CA SER A 45 -7.93 -12.81 -10.94
C SER A 45 -7.78 -11.52 -11.71
N GLU A 46 -7.79 -10.42 -10.98
CA GLU A 46 -7.58 -9.08 -11.49
C GLU A 46 -6.54 -8.36 -10.63
N LYS A 47 -5.50 -7.83 -11.29
CA LYS A 47 -4.53 -6.96 -10.65
C LYS A 47 -4.54 -5.59 -11.28
N SER A 48 -4.93 -4.58 -10.51
CA SER A 48 -4.91 -3.18 -10.91
C SER A 48 -3.60 -2.53 -10.47
N TYR A 49 -2.88 -1.93 -11.42
CA TYR A 49 -1.69 -1.12 -11.19
C TYR A 49 -2.02 0.34 -11.46
N GLN A 50 -1.79 1.23 -10.50
CA GLN A 50 -2.29 2.60 -10.54
C GLN A 50 -1.22 3.61 -10.18
N ILE A 51 -1.16 4.71 -10.93
CA ILE A 51 -0.47 5.93 -10.53
C ILE A 51 -1.51 6.88 -9.96
N VAL A 52 -1.35 7.28 -8.71
CA VAL A 52 -2.35 8.10 -8.00
C VAL A 52 -1.73 9.40 -7.48
N GLN A 53 -2.49 10.48 -7.52
CA GLN A 53 -2.06 11.83 -7.16
C GLN A 53 -2.86 12.36 -5.98
N CYS A 54 -2.17 12.90 -4.96
CA CYS A 54 -2.83 13.59 -3.84
C CYS A 54 -3.49 14.89 -4.31
N LEU A 55 -4.76 15.10 -3.95
CA LEU A 55 -5.51 16.31 -4.31
C LEU A 55 -5.15 17.54 -3.46
N ASN A 56 -4.32 17.39 -2.42
CA ASN A 56 -3.91 18.48 -1.54
C ASN A 56 -2.50 19.02 -1.84
N CYS A 57 -1.54 18.13 -2.13
CA CYS A 57 -0.14 18.51 -2.34
C CYS A 57 0.44 17.99 -3.66
N GLU A 58 -0.41 17.42 -4.53
CA GLU A 58 -0.05 16.93 -5.87
C GLU A 58 1.00 15.80 -5.91
N ALA A 59 1.40 15.29 -4.75
CA ALA A 59 2.36 14.20 -4.63
C ALA A 59 1.83 12.92 -5.32
N LEU A 60 2.71 12.31 -6.11
CA LEU A 60 2.45 11.05 -6.80
C LEU A 60 2.82 9.85 -5.93
N CYS A 61 2.08 8.77 -6.08
CA CYS A 61 2.44 7.48 -5.53
C CYS A 61 1.89 6.35 -6.38
N PHE A 62 2.45 5.16 -6.17
CA PHE A 62 2.01 3.95 -6.84
C PHE A 62 1.11 3.15 -5.91
N ARG A 63 0.02 2.61 -6.45
CA ARG A 63 -0.90 1.70 -5.77
C ARG A 63 -1.08 0.46 -6.63
N SER A 64 -1.13 -0.71 -6.00
CA SER A 64 -1.63 -1.90 -6.64
C SER A 64 -2.75 -2.53 -5.81
N GLU A 65 -3.75 -3.05 -6.49
CA GLU A 65 -4.86 -3.77 -5.90
C GLU A 65 -5.00 -5.12 -6.60
N TYR A 66 -5.19 -6.16 -5.81
CA TYR A 66 -5.33 -7.53 -6.29
C TYR A 66 -6.60 -8.15 -5.73
N ASP A 67 -7.30 -8.84 -6.60
CA ASP A 67 -8.53 -9.56 -6.31
C ASP A 67 -8.55 -10.89 -7.10
N ASP A 68 -9.17 -11.92 -6.53
CA ASP A 68 -9.38 -13.21 -7.19
C ASP A 68 -10.66 -13.92 -6.73
N SER A 69 -10.97 -15.06 -7.37
CA SER A 69 -12.16 -15.86 -7.06
C SER A 69 -12.22 -16.33 -5.60
N GLU A 70 -11.09 -16.39 -4.90
CA GLU A 70 -10.99 -16.86 -3.51
C GLU A 70 -10.95 -15.69 -2.51
N SER A 71 -11.01 -14.45 -2.99
CA SER A 71 -10.96 -13.23 -2.17
C SER A 71 -12.32 -12.92 -1.53
N HIS A 72 -13.02 -13.95 -1.05
CA HIS A 72 -14.27 -13.85 -0.31
C HIS A 72 -14.36 -14.92 0.79
N ALA A 73 -15.14 -14.66 1.83
CA ALA A 73 -15.38 -15.57 2.93
C ALA A 73 -16.84 -15.49 3.38
N TYR A 74 -17.49 -16.65 3.45
CA TYR A 74 -18.84 -16.77 3.95
C TYR A 74 -18.84 -17.09 5.44
N ASP A 75 -19.50 -16.25 6.24
CA ASP A 75 -19.75 -16.48 7.65
C ASP A 75 -21.02 -17.31 7.83
N MET A 76 -20.85 -18.53 8.34
CA MET A 76 -21.96 -19.47 8.56
C MET A 76 -22.88 -19.07 9.73
N GLU A 77 -22.42 -18.26 10.67
CA GLU A 77 -23.22 -17.84 11.84
C GLU A 77 -24.14 -16.68 11.50
N THR A 78 -23.64 -15.70 10.73
CA THR A 78 -24.40 -14.51 10.32
C THR A 78 -25.08 -14.68 8.96
N GLY A 79 -24.61 -15.60 8.13
CA GLY A 79 -25.05 -15.78 6.75
C GLY A 79 -24.55 -14.70 5.79
N GLU A 80 -23.53 -13.93 6.20
CA GLU A 80 -22.95 -12.84 5.43
C GLU A 80 -21.76 -13.31 4.59
N ASP A 81 -21.59 -12.70 3.41
CA ASP A 81 -20.45 -12.94 2.53
C ASP A 81 -19.53 -11.71 2.54
N PHE A 82 -18.25 -11.93 2.83
CA PHE A 82 -17.24 -10.90 2.99
C PHE A 82 -16.24 -10.96 1.86
N HIS A 83 -16.24 -9.96 0.99
CA HIS A 83 -15.25 -9.81 -0.07
C HIS A 83 -14.14 -8.84 0.36
N TRP A 84 -12.88 -9.15 0.04
CA TRP A 84 -11.74 -8.27 0.32
C TRP A 84 -10.83 -8.16 -0.90
N THR A 85 -10.09 -7.06 -1.00
CA THR A 85 -9.00 -6.94 -1.97
C THR A 85 -7.68 -6.71 -1.24
N SER A 86 -6.59 -7.22 -1.81
CA SER A 86 -5.24 -6.96 -1.32
C SER A 86 -4.73 -5.64 -1.90
N VAL A 87 -4.46 -4.65 -1.06
CA VAL A 87 -4.04 -3.30 -1.50
C VAL A 87 -2.65 -2.98 -0.99
N ASP A 88 -1.75 -2.68 -1.92
CA ASP A 88 -0.41 -2.18 -1.64
C ASP A 88 -0.24 -0.75 -2.14
N ILE A 89 0.50 0.05 -1.37
CA ILE A 89 0.80 1.44 -1.69
C ILE A 89 2.29 1.67 -1.50
N PHE A 90 2.92 2.29 -2.50
CA PHE A 90 4.34 2.56 -2.52
C PHE A 90 4.63 4.07 -2.61
N PRO A 91 5.57 4.59 -1.81
CA PRO A 91 6.25 3.91 -0.70
C PRO A 91 5.27 3.50 0.40
N HIS A 92 5.56 2.37 1.07
CA HIS A 92 4.75 1.89 2.20
C HIS A 92 4.68 2.96 3.28
N ARG A 93 3.49 3.13 3.85
CA ARG A 93 3.26 4.17 4.86
C ARG A 93 2.08 3.82 5.74
N THR A 94 2.29 3.95 7.03
CA THR A 94 1.29 3.80 8.06
C THR A 94 1.10 5.14 8.76
N ALA A 95 -0.14 5.52 9.07
CA ALA A 95 -0.43 6.78 9.76
C ALA A 95 0.31 6.80 11.09
N GLY A 96 1.00 7.91 11.38
CA GLY A 96 1.79 8.06 12.60
C GLY A 96 3.16 7.35 12.61
N ARG A 97 3.54 6.63 11.54
CA ARG A 97 4.87 5.98 11.40
C ARG A 97 5.79 6.72 10.43
N PHE A 98 5.67 8.04 10.37
CA PHE A 98 6.58 8.89 9.62
C PHE A 98 7.83 9.19 10.44
N LYS A 99 8.93 9.49 9.74
CA LYS A 99 10.17 9.93 10.39
C LYS A 99 9.92 11.13 11.29
N ILE A 100 10.59 11.15 12.45
CA ILE A 100 10.61 12.31 13.33
C ILE A 100 11.11 13.53 12.58
N LYS A 101 10.63 14.71 13.00
CA LYS A 101 11.11 15.96 12.45
C LYS A 101 12.62 16.08 12.70
N ASP A 102 13.34 16.58 11.70
CA ASP A 102 14.78 16.82 11.77
C ASP A 102 15.63 15.56 12.06
N SER A 103 15.18 14.38 11.61
CA SER A 103 15.93 13.11 11.76
C SER A 103 17.33 13.16 11.15
N PHE A 104 17.60 14.09 10.25
CA PHE A 104 18.93 14.35 9.69
C PHE A 104 19.97 14.79 10.74
N LEU A 105 19.53 15.31 11.90
CA LEU A 105 20.37 15.70 13.03
C LEU A 105 20.87 14.51 13.87
N LEU A 106 20.30 13.31 13.69
CA LEU A 106 20.75 12.12 14.38
C LEU A 106 22.21 11.77 13.96
N PRO A 107 23.03 11.23 14.88
CA PRO A 107 24.34 10.69 14.52
C PRO A 107 24.23 9.72 13.33
N PRO A 108 25.15 9.71 12.36
CA PRO A 108 24.97 8.98 11.10
C PRO A 108 24.56 7.52 11.25
N ILE A 109 25.16 6.79 12.19
CA ILE A 109 24.85 5.37 12.45
C ILE A 109 23.44 5.20 13.03
N VAL A 110 23.07 6.05 14.00
CA VAL A 110 21.73 6.05 14.61
C VAL A 110 20.68 6.40 13.57
N ARG A 111 20.96 7.39 12.72
CA ARG A 111 20.07 7.80 11.62
C ARG A 111 19.82 6.66 10.65
N GLN A 112 20.87 5.93 10.26
CA GLN A 112 20.75 4.80 9.35
C GLN A 112 19.86 3.71 9.95
N ALA A 113 20.13 3.27 11.17
CA ALA A 113 19.33 2.27 11.86
C ALA A 113 17.87 2.73 12.06
N TYR A 114 17.66 4.02 12.34
CA TYR A 114 16.34 4.63 12.47
C TYR A 114 15.56 4.61 11.16
N ASP A 115 16.20 4.97 10.05
CA ASP A 115 15.58 4.96 8.73
C ASP A 115 15.16 3.54 8.32
N GLU A 116 16.04 2.55 8.51
CA GLU A 116 15.73 1.13 8.26
C GLU A 116 14.58 0.62 9.14
N LEU A 117 14.54 1.02 10.41
CA LEU A 117 13.44 0.68 11.32
C LEU A 117 12.10 1.26 10.82
N VAL A 118 12.08 2.54 10.43
CA VAL A 118 10.86 3.20 9.93
C VAL A 118 10.35 2.50 8.67
N ASP A 119 11.24 2.13 7.75
CA ASP A 119 10.89 1.43 6.53
C ASP A 119 10.35 0.02 6.82
N ALA A 120 11.03 -0.74 7.69
CA ALA A 120 10.58 -2.07 8.12
C ALA A 120 9.19 -2.02 8.79
N MET A 121 8.97 -1.04 9.67
CA MET A 121 7.67 -0.83 10.32
C MET A 121 6.56 -0.47 9.33
N ASN A 122 6.88 0.33 8.31
CA ASN A 122 5.90 0.73 7.30
C ASN A 122 5.59 -0.41 6.32
N ALA A 123 6.56 -1.27 6.02
CA ALA A 123 6.41 -2.44 5.16
C ALA A 123 5.87 -3.69 5.91
N GLY A 124 5.53 -3.58 7.20
CA GLY A 124 5.01 -4.71 7.98
C GLY A 124 6.03 -5.81 8.31
N GLN A 125 7.34 -5.52 8.21
CA GLN A 125 8.42 -6.47 8.45
C GLN A 125 8.72 -6.57 9.95
N THR A 126 7.89 -7.31 10.70
CA THR A 126 7.91 -7.33 12.17
C THR A 126 9.25 -7.81 12.77
N ILE A 127 9.91 -8.80 12.17
CA ILE A 127 11.21 -9.31 12.65
C ILE A 127 12.30 -8.24 12.50
N LEU A 128 12.38 -7.60 11.33
CA LEU A 128 13.36 -6.55 11.05
C LEU A 128 13.08 -5.30 11.89
N ALA A 129 11.81 -4.93 12.06
CA ALA A 129 11.42 -3.87 12.97
C ALA A 129 11.82 -4.17 14.42
N GLY A 130 11.61 -5.40 14.90
CA GLY A 130 12.04 -5.82 16.24
C GLY A 130 13.55 -5.72 16.45
N LEU A 131 14.35 -6.11 15.45
CA LEU A 131 15.80 -5.96 15.46
C LEU A 131 16.21 -4.48 15.48
N GLY A 132 15.61 -3.66 14.61
CA GLY A 132 15.90 -2.23 14.52
C GLY A 132 15.64 -1.48 15.83
N ILE A 133 14.57 -1.84 16.56
CA ILE A 133 14.29 -1.28 17.89
C ILE A 133 15.45 -1.58 18.86
N ARG A 134 15.97 -2.81 18.87
CA ARG A 134 17.10 -3.16 19.75
C ARG A 134 18.36 -2.39 19.39
N VAL A 135 18.70 -2.32 18.10
CA VAL A 135 19.88 -1.60 17.61
C VAL A 135 19.85 -0.12 17.98
N LEU A 136 18.67 0.51 18.08
CA LEU A 136 18.55 1.91 18.50
C LEU A 136 18.62 2.13 20.01
N LEU A 137 18.36 1.09 20.81
CA LEU A 137 18.32 1.18 22.28
C LEU A 137 19.63 0.74 22.95
N GLU A 138 20.41 -0.11 22.29
CA GLU A 138 21.70 -0.65 22.76
C GLU A 138 22.88 0.23 22.34
#